data_AF-A0AAX0H902-F1
#
_entry.id   AF-A0AAX0H902-F1
#
_cell.length_a   1.000
_cell.length_b   1.000
_cell.length_c   1.000
_cell.angle_alpha   90.00
_cell.angle_beta   90.00
_cell.angle_gamma   90.00
#
_symmetry.space_group_name_H-M   'P 1'
#
loop_
_entity.id
_entity.type
_entity.pdbx_description
1 polymer ?
#
loop_
_entity_poly.entity_id
_entity_poly.type
_entity_poly.pdbx_seq_one_letter_code
_entity_poly.pdbx_strand_id
1 'polypeptide(L)'
;SKEDTAQVTISDATLKTINFVDADKAVQGNIAADKATELTINSGKVEAAANAVVTAASATNISINAAQDTAGLTLTAGKLTDLTVNNKGAFALTGTNTALDSVKNLNVNAEGAFSVGTIDSLKNLNNLTVNGVTADLSGVSVGTATLSSLEANVNVSGDFKLGTTDAKGDIDFNIENVTALNLGAITSSTGNASVIISSATGAVTLGTVSAVNGNVTLNAGNALGAVTLGNITGDIVSIDLGGVLGTINNTATKVSITSNEVVYVGSEISKNVVEITAAAGGTDLNAQMIGGANSSDSLTLKGAANTQSITASGDLSGGTLALTLTDAVKLNSIDISGLKGITSPVAIDLAKVKHTDNKLVVDIQGSDAAETITANTTDAAVTAITLSGDLGGGANTVTVAPTSGATGIKTIDLSGLSATGGTLESTITHLSQQIALTTIIGSVGDDTITIGKANADLTVTGGAGNDTFIVTAAHTTAGGTEHTTIADFSAGDKITFAAAVAGYQHSTADLSSAGTLKAAIDAVLTNNDTAQTVYGFTYGGANYLYYNSTNGETTTVATDTLVKLSGNVDLDSISLNTGTATGDITIA
;
A
#
# COMPACT_ATOMS: atom_id res chain seq x y z
N SER A 1 14.17 -63.84 2.52
CA SER A 1 14.14 -63.24 1.18
C SER A 1 12.75 -62.69 0.97
N LYS A 2 12.60 -61.43 0.55
CA LYS A 2 11.33 -60.95 -0.01
C LYS A 2 11.11 -61.77 -1.28
N GLU A 3 10.17 -62.70 -1.27
CA GLU A 3 9.68 -63.26 -2.53
C GLU A 3 9.04 -62.10 -3.29
N ASP A 4 9.50 -61.85 -4.52
CA ASP A 4 8.74 -61.06 -5.48
C ASP A 4 7.38 -61.75 -5.61
N THR A 5 6.33 -61.13 -5.09
CA THR A 5 4.97 -61.66 -5.24
C THR A 5 4.62 -61.62 -6.72
N ALA A 6 4.52 -62.81 -7.33
CA ALA A 6 4.17 -62.95 -8.74
C ALA A 6 2.85 -62.21 -9.03
N GLN A 7 2.85 -61.35 -10.06
CA GLN A 7 1.66 -60.62 -10.45
C GLN A 7 0.61 -61.57 -11.04
N VAL A 8 -0.60 -61.55 -10.50
CA VAL A 8 -1.76 -62.26 -11.03
C VAL A 8 -2.50 -61.34 -12.00
N THR A 9 -2.58 -61.71 -13.27
CA THR A 9 -3.30 -60.94 -14.28
C THR A 9 -4.69 -61.51 -14.54
N ILE A 10 -5.71 -60.68 -14.43
CA ILE A 10 -7.12 -60.98 -14.68
C ILE A 10 -7.59 -60.12 -15.84
N SER A 11 -7.66 -60.71 -17.03
CA SER A 11 -8.08 -60.03 -18.25
C SER A 11 -9.58 -60.18 -18.51
N ASP A 12 -10.42 -59.81 -17.54
CA ASP A 12 -11.89 -59.90 -17.59
C ASP A 12 -12.53 -58.53 -17.34
N ALA A 13 -13.36 -58.07 -18.27
CA ALA A 13 -14.06 -56.78 -18.16
C ALA A 13 -15.24 -56.81 -17.16
N THR A 14 -15.70 -58.02 -16.79
CA THR A 14 -16.79 -58.23 -15.84
C THR A 14 -16.32 -58.27 -14.37
N LEU A 15 -15.00 -58.28 -14.13
CA LEU A 15 -14.45 -58.20 -12.79
C LEU A 15 -14.88 -56.89 -12.13
N LYS A 16 -15.54 -56.99 -10.96
CA LYS A 16 -16.03 -55.84 -10.20
C LYS A 16 -15.35 -55.64 -8.85
N THR A 17 -14.75 -56.69 -8.28
CA THR A 17 -14.26 -56.64 -6.90
C THR A 17 -12.92 -57.36 -6.76
N ILE A 18 -12.02 -56.75 -5.99
CA ILE A 18 -10.78 -57.36 -5.50
C ILE A 18 -10.83 -57.35 -3.97
N ASN A 19 -10.54 -58.49 -3.34
CA ASN A 19 -10.53 -58.61 -1.88
C ASN A 19 -9.13 -59.02 -1.39
N PHE A 20 -8.49 -58.17 -0.61
CA PHE A 20 -7.30 -58.48 0.18
C PHE A 20 -7.72 -58.81 1.62
N VAL A 21 -8.45 -59.91 1.80
CA VAL A 21 -8.98 -60.33 3.11
C VAL A 21 -8.55 -61.75 3.44
N ASP A 22 -8.08 -61.94 4.67
CA ASP A 22 -7.87 -63.23 5.31
C ASP A 22 -8.42 -63.10 6.74
N ALA A 23 -8.93 -64.20 7.31
CA ALA A 23 -9.61 -64.16 8.60
C ALA A 23 -8.68 -63.74 9.75
N ASP A 24 -7.39 -64.11 9.70
CA ASP A 24 -6.48 -63.98 10.85
C ASP A 24 -5.09 -63.43 10.48
N LYS A 25 -4.75 -63.32 9.19
CA LYS A 25 -3.39 -63.01 8.73
C LYS A 25 -3.32 -61.75 7.88
N ALA A 26 -2.12 -61.15 7.88
CA ALA A 26 -1.80 -60.10 6.94
C ALA A 26 -1.78 -60.67 5.52
N VAL A 27 -2.46 -59.98 4.59
CA VAL A 27 -2.55 -60.37 3.19
C VAL A 27 -1.46 -59.67 2.39
N GLN A 28 -0.87 -60.40 1.43
CA GLN A 28 -0.03 -59.84 0.38
C GLN A 28 -0.56 -60.28 -0.98
N GLY A 29 -0.58 -59.39 -1.97
CA GLY A 29 -0.96 -59.72 -3.34
C GLY A 29 -0.65 -58.60 -4.32
N ASN A 30 -0.37 -59.02 -5.57
CA ASN A 30 -0.11 -58.16 -6.70
C ASN A 30 -1.04 -58.56 -7.84
N ILE A 31 -2.04 -57.72 -8.14
CA ILE A 31 -3.14 -58.04 -9.05
C ILE A 31 -3.19 -57.02 -10.20
N ALA A 32 -3.22 -57.50 -11.43
CA ALA A 32 -3.48 -56.71 -12.63
C ALA A 32 -4.89 -57.00 -13.17
N ALA A 33 -5.77 -56.01 -13.13
CA ALA A 33 -7.17 -56.08 -13.59
C ALA A 33 -7.33 -55.28 -14.91
N ASP A 34 -6.65 -55.73 -15.96
CA ASP A 34 -6.38 -54.91 -17.17
C ASP A 34 -7.62 -54.47 -17.95
N LYS A 35 -8.72 -55.22 -17.87
CA LYS A 35 -9.95 -54.94 -18.64
C LYS A 35 -11.10 -54.41 -17.79
N ALA A 36 -10.99 -54.43 -16.46
CA ALA A 36 -12.04 -53.94 -15.58
C ALA A 36 -12.16 -52.41 -15.73
N THR A 37 -13.37 -51.91 -15.99
CA THR A 37 -13.65 -50.47 -16.10
C THR A 37 -14.08 -49.86 -14.76
N GLU A 38 -14.55 -50.69 -13.84
CA GLU A 38 -15.01 -50.30 -12.50
C GLU A 38 -14.56 -51.35 -11.50
N LEU A 39 -14.01 -50.92 -10.36
CA LEU A 39 -13.53 -51.84 -9.32
C LEU A 39 -13.84 -51.35 -7.92
N THR A 40 -14.26 -52.28 -7.07
CA THR A 40 -14.25 -52.13 -5.61
C THR A 40 -13.11 -52.94 -5.03
N ILE A 41 -12.24 -52.32 -4.25
CA ILE A 41 -11.08 -52.95 -3.60
C ILE A 41 -11.37 -52.99 -2.10
N ASN A 42 -11.62 -54.16 -1.54
CA ASN A 42 -11.79 -54.33 -0.10
C ASN A 42 -10.50 -54.87 0.50
N SER A 43 -10.00 -54.24 1.56
CA SER A 43 -8.77 -54.64 2.24
C SER A 43 -9.01 -54.87 3.73
N GLY A 44 -8.55 -56.02 4.22
CA GLY A 44 -8.62 -56.43 5.62
C GLY A 44 -7.37 -56.02 6.40
N LYS A 45 -6.51 -56.98 6.72
CA LYS A 45 -5.22 -56.72 7.38
C LYS A 45 -4.10 -56.68 6.34
N VAL A 46 -3.44 -55.53 6.18
CA VAL A 46 -2.32 -55.32 5.25
C VAL A 46 -1.26 -54.49 5.97
N GLU A 47 -0.07 -55.05 6.16
CA GLU A 47 0.99 -54.42 6.99
C GLU A 47 1.72 -53.26 6.32
N ALA A 48 1.70 -53.18 4.98
CA ALA A 48 2.36 -52.12 4.23
C ALA A 48 1.68 -51.92 2.86
N ALA A 49 1.70 -50.69 2.33
CA ALA A 49 1.10 -50.38 1.02
C ALA A 49 1.67 -51.23 -0.14
N ALA A 50 2.95 -51.61 -0.07
CA ALA A 50 3.59 -52.48 -1.04
C ALA A 50 3.10 -53.95 -1.00
N ASN A 51 2.40 -54.35 0.06
CA ASN A 51 1.85 -55.69 0.20
C ASN A 51 0.53 -55.85 -0.55
N ALA A 52 -0.20 -54.76 -0.84
CA ALA A 52 -1.42 -54.80 -1.65
C ALA A 52 -1.22 -53.92 -2.89
N VAL A 53 -0.93 -54.55 -4.03
CA VAL A 53 -0.65 -53.86 -5.30
C VAL A 53 -1.76 -54.15 -6.30
N VAL A 54 -2.35 -53.09 -6.86
CA VAL A 54 -3.39 -53.18 -7.90
C VAL A 54 -3.00 -52.34 -9.11
N THR A 55 -2.93 -52.99 -10.27
CA THR A 55 -2.83 -52.34 -11.59
C THR A 55 -4.17 -52.45 -12.30
N ALA A 56 -4.81 -51.33 -12.61
CA ALA A 56 -6.15 -51.29 -13.21
C ALA A 56 -6.14 -50.38 -14.44
N ALA A 57 -5.46 -50.81 -15.51
CA ALA A 57 -5.17 -49.98 -16.68
C ALA A 57 -6.39 -49.43 -17.43
N SER A 58 -7.55 -50.11 -17.33
CA SER A 58 -8.80 -49.70 -17.99
C SER A 58 -9.83 -49.09 -17.05
N ALA A 59 -9.58 -49.06 -15.74
CA ALA A 59 -10.56 -48.60 -14.78
C ALA A 59 -10.74 -47.08 -14.86
N THR A 60 -11.98 -46.64 -14.92
CA THR A 60 -12.37 -45.22 -14.82
C THR A 60 -12.96 -44.90 -13.46
N ASN A 61 -13.50 -45.90 -12.75
CA ASN A 61 -14.08 -45.76 -11.41
C ASN A 61 -13.45 -46.78 -10.45
N ILE A 62 -12.90 -46.33 -9.32
CA ILE A 62 -12.39 -47.22 -8.27
C ILE A 62 -12.91 -46.76 -6.90
N SER A 63 -13.38 -47.72 -6.10
CA SER A 63 -13.71 -47.53 -4.69
C SER A 63 -12.82 -48.41 -3.83
N ILE A 64 -12.14 -47.84 -2.83
CA ILE A 64 -11.29 -48.55 -1.88
C ILE A 64 -11.98 -48.57 -0.52
N ASN A 65 -12.15 -49.74 0.08
CA ASN A 65 -12.66 -49.94 1.43
C ASN A 65 -11.58 -50.60 2.28
N ALA A 66 -10.82 -49.80 3.01
CA ALA A 66 -9.72 -50.22 3.87
C ALA A 66 -10.21 -50.39 5.33
N ALA A 67 -10.06 -51.60 5.87
CA ALA A 67 -10.35 -51.89 7.27
C ALA A 67 -9.32 -51.23 8.21
N GLN A 68 -9.56 -51.33 9.52
CA GLN A 68 -8.74 -50.66 10.55
C GLN A 68 -7.26 -51.04 10.47
N ASP A 69 -6.95 -52.29 10.14
CA ASP A 69 -5.59 -52.82 10.07
C ASP A 69 -5.00 -52.82 8.64
N THR A 70 -5.57 -52.05 7.71
CA THR A 70 -4.98 -51.83 6.38
C THR A 70 -4.06 -50.61 6.41
N ALA A 71 -2.76 -50.82 6.46
CA ALA A 71 -1.76 -49.74 6.45
C ALA A 71 -1.70 -48.98 5.11
N GLY A 72 -2.09 -49.59 3.99
CA GLY A 72 -2.09 -48.91 2.69
C GLY A 72 -2.33 -49.80 1.47
N LEU A 73 -2.26 -49.19 0.30
CA LEU A 73 -2.40 -49.82 -1.02
C LEU A 73 -1.44 -49.15 -2.03
N THR A 74 -0.89 -49.92 -2.97
CA THR A 74 -0.23 -49.39 -4.18
C THR A 74 -1.20 -49.48 -5.37
N LEU A 75 -1.57 -48.35 -5.97
CA LEU A 75 -2.50 -48.27 -7.10
C LEU A 75 -1.80 -47.71 -8.35
N THR A 76 -2.04 -48.33 -9.50
CA THR A 76 -1.69 -47.79 -10.82
C THR A 76 -2.90 -47.88 -11.74
N ALA A 77 -3.49 -46.73 -12.11
CA ALA A 77 -4.72 -46.67 -12.91
C ALA A 77 -4.76 -45.42 -13.80
N GLY A 78 -4.04 -45.44 -14.92
CA GLY A 78 -3.86 -44.25 -15.77
C GLY A 78 -5.09 -43.72 -16.53
N LYS A 79 -6.27 -44.34 -16.36
CA LYS A 79 -7.56 -43.88 -16.91
C LYS A 79 -8.59 -43.55 -15.84
N LEU A 80 -8.21 -43.64 -14.57
CA LEU A 80 -9.09 -43.42 -13.43
C LEU A 80 -9.55 -41.98 -13.41
N THR A 81 -10.87 -41.74 -13.46
CA THR A 81 -11.46 -40.41 -13.32
C THR A 81 -12.06 -40.21 -11.94
N ASP A 82 -12.61 -41.27 -11.35
CA ASP A 82 -13.34 -41.21 -10.08
C ASP A 82 -12.73 -42.19 -9.09
N LEU A 83 -12.18 -41.65 -8.00
CA LEU A 83 -11.59 -42.42 -6.93
C LEU A 83 -12.30 -42.12 -5.61
N THR A 84 -12.84 -43.16 -4.98
CA THR A 84 -13.33 -43.10 -3.60
C THR A 84 -12.43 -43.91 -2.69
N VAL A 85 -12.04 -43.34 -1.55
CA VAL A 85 -11.28 -44.02 -0.49
C VAL A 85 -12.05 -43.93 0.81
N ASN A 86 -12.40 -45.09 1.38
CA ASN A 86 -12.98 -45.23 2.70
C ASN A 86 -11.98 -45.98 3.58
N ASN A 87 -11.41 -45.33 4.60
CA ASN A 87 -10.43 -45.97 5.50
C ASN A 87 -10.85 -45.87 6.97
N LYS A 88 -10.79 -47.00 7.67
CA LYS A 88 -11.11 -47.07 9.11
C LYS A 88 -9.93 -46.79 10.03
N GLY A 89 -8.72 -47.12 9.58
CA GLY A 89 -7.46 -46.89 10.29
C GLY A 89 -6.54 -45.97 9.52
N ALA A 90 -5.28 -45.87 9.96
CA ALA A 90 -4.26 -45.13 9.21
C ALA A 90 -3.99 -45.82 7.87
N PHE A 91 -4.12 -45.09 6.77
CA PHE A 91 -4.04 -45.62 5.41
C PHE A 91 -3.17 -44.73 4.51
N ALA A 92 -2.18 -45.32 3.87
CA ALA A 92 -1.35 -44.68 2.86
C ALA A 92 -1.70 -45.20 1.46
N LEU A 93 -2.12 -44.29 0.57
CA LEU A 93 -2.23 -44.57 -0.86
C LEU A 93 -0.91 -44.27 -1.54
N THR A 94 -0.37 -45.25 -2.25
CA THR A 94 0.91 -45.15 -2.97
C THR A 94 0.74 -45.55 -4.43
N GLY A 95 1.73 -45.26 -5.26
CA GLY A 95 1.70 -45.53 -6.70
C GLY A 95 2.96 -44.99 -7.38
N THR A 96 2.97 -44.99 -8.70
CA THR A 96 3.93 -44.15 -9.42
C THR A 96 3.58 -42.66 -9.22
N ASN A 97 4.56 -41.77 -9.39
CA ASN A 97 4.40 -40.31 -9.21
C ASN A 97 3.12 -39.75 -9.86
N THR A 98 2.87 -40.17 -11.11
CA THR A 98 1.74 -39.72 -11.94
C THR A 98 0.55 -40.69 -11.94
N ALA A 99 0.51 -41.67 -11.02
CA ALA A 99 -0.47 -42.77 -11.07
C ALA A 99 -1.93 -42.29 -11.05
N LEU A 100 -2.17 -41.09 -10.50
CA LEU A 100 -3.50 -40.50 -10.30
C LEU A 100 -3.72 -39.22 -11.12
N ASP A 101 -2.85 -38.90 -12.09
CA ASP A 101 -2.98 -37.67 -12.88
C ASP A 101 -4.29 -37.59 -13.69
N SER A 102 -4.91 -38.72 -14.01
CA SER A 102 -6.19 -38.76 -14.73
C SER A 102 -7.41 -38.50 -13.83
N VAL A 103 -7.24 -38.55 -12.50
CA VAL A 103 -8.33 -38.42 -11.54
C VAL A 103 -8.91 -37.02 -11.62
N LYS A 104 -10.23 -36.96 -11.74
CA LYS A 104 -11.03 -35.73 -11.74
C LYS A 104 -11.78 -35.54 -10.44
N ASN A 105 -12.24 -36.63 -9.85
CA ASN A 105 -12.99 -36.63 -8.60
C ASN A 105 -12.29 -37.54 -7.59
N LEU A 106 -11.84 -36.96 -6.48
CA LEU A 106 -11.27 -37.68 -5.35
C LEU A 106 -12.16 -37.48 -4.12
N ASN A 107 -12.78 -38.55 -3.66
CA ASN A 107 -13.60 -38.57 -2.45
C ASN A 107 -12.92 -39.43 -1.38
N VAL A 108 -12.60 -38.84 -0.24
CA VAL A 108 -11.96 -39.51 0.89
C VAL A 108 -12.89 -39.43 2.10
N ASN A 109 -13.25 -40.58 2.68
CA ASN A 109 -13.96 -40.70 3.94
C ASN A 109 -13.08 -41.48 4.93
N ALA A 110 -12.40 -40.74 5.79
CA ALA A 110 -11.28 -41.22 6.58
C ALA A 110 -11.61 -41.23 8.08
N GLU A 111 -12.11 -42.35 8.61
CA GLU A 111 -12.25 -42.51 10.06
C GLU A 111 -10.87 -42.61 10.77
N GLY A 112 -9.82 -42.97 10.04
CA GLY A 112 -8.42 -42.88 10.46
C GLY A 112 -7.59 -41.94 9.59
N ALA A 113 -6.30 -41.76 9.86
CA ALA A 113 -5.45 -40.85 9.08
C ALA A 113 -5.30 -41.32 7.62
N PHE A 114 -5.58 -40.45 6.66
CA PHE A 114 -5.33 -40.67 5.24
C PHE A 114 -4.05 -39.95 4.81
N SER A 115 -3.24 -40.59 3.97
CA SER A 115 -2.07 -39.94 3.37
C SER A 115 -1.82 -40.45 1.96
N VAL A 116 -1.17 -39.60 1.16
CA VAL A 116 -0.62 -39.98 -0.14
C VAL A 116 0.90 -40.08 -0.02
N GLY A 117 1.46 -41.23 -0.37
CA GLY A 117 2.89 -41.52 -0.19
C GLY A 117 3.75 -41.07 -1.37
N THR A 118 3.94 -41.95 -2.36
CA THR A 118 4.87 -41.75 -3.50
C THR A 118 4.27 -41.01 -4.70
N ILE A 119 2.96 -40.75 -4.68
CA ILE A 119 2.26 -39.99 -5.73
C ILE A 119 2.47 -38.52 -5.42
N ASP A 120 2.96 -37.75 -6.39
CA ASP A 120 3.31 -36.35 -6.23
C ASP A 120 2.44 -35.42 -7.08
N SER A 121 1.51 -35.94 -7.90
CA SER A 121 0.62 -35.10 -8.69
C SER A 121 -0.81 -35.62 -8.89
N LEU A 122 -1.73 -34.66 -9.00
CA LEU A 122 -3.15 -34.83 -9.33
C LEU A 122 -3.56 -33.78 -10.39
N LYS A 123 -3.00 -33.88 -11.60
CA LYS A 123 -3.06 -32.81 -12.62
C LYS A 123 -4.46 -32.44 -13.12
N ASN A 124 -5.40 -33.38 -13.12
CA ASN A 124 -6.75 -33.18 -13.69
C ASN A 124 -7.84 -33.13 -12.61
N LEU A 125 -7.47 -32.98 -11.33
CA LEU A 125 -8.43 -32.98 -10.24
C LEU A 125 -9.33 -31.75 -10.32
N ASN A 126 -10.62 -31.98 -10.54
CA ASN A 126 -11.66 -30.94 -10.54
C ASN A 126 -12.36 -30.85 -9.19
N ASN A 127 -12.56 -31.98 -8.52
CA ASN A 127 -13.28 -32.05 -7.26
C ASN A 127 -12.49 -32.87 -6.24
N LEU A 128 -12.19 -32.24 -5.11
CA LEU A 128 -11.65 -32.89 -3.93
C LEU A 128 -12.70 -32.86 -2.82
N THR A 129 -13.03 -34.01 -2.24
CA THR A 129 -13.86 -34.09 -1.04
C THR A 129 -13.15 -34.90 0.00
N VAL A 130 -12.93 -34.33 1.19
CA VAL A 130 -12.26 -35.02 2.29
C VAL A 130 -13.10 -34.89 3.55
N ASN A 131 -13.58 -36.01 4.07
CA ASN A 131 -14.33 -36.09 5.32
C ASN A 131 -13.58 -36.98 6.31
N GLY A 132 -13.56 -36.62 7.60
CA GLY A 132 -13.14 -37.54 8.66
C GLY A 132 -12.13 -37.00 9.67
N VAL A 133 -11.02 -37.69 9.88
CA VAL A 133 -10.04 -37.36 10.93
C VAL A 133 -8.89 -36.52 10.42
N THR A 134 -8.04 -37.02 9.54
CA THR A 134 -6.85 -36.29 9.08
C THR A 134 -6.51 -36.71 7.67
N ALA A 135 -6.06 -35.76 6.85
CA ALA A 135 -5.56 -36.05 5.51
C ALA A 135 -4.29 -35.24 5.22
N ASP A 136 -3.23 -35.95 4.84
CA ASP A 136 -1.96 -35.36 4.45
C ASP A 136 -1.64 -35.64 2.97
N LEU A 137 -1.82 -34.60 2.15
CA LEU A 137 -1.48 -34.55 0.74
C LEU A 137 -0.44 -33.44 0.48
N SER A 138 0.38 -33.10 1.49
CA SER A 138 1.36 -32.00 1.38
C SER A 138 2.42 -32.22 0.29
N GLY A 139 2.72 -33.48 -0.05
CA GLY A 139 3.63 -33.85 -1.13
C GLY A 139 3.02 -33.83 -2.54
N VAL A 140 1.74 -33.47 -2.68
CA VAL A 140 0.99 -33.57 -3.93
C VAL A 140 0.78 -32.20 -4.56
N SER A 141 1.23 -32.03 -5.80
CA SER A 141 0.86 -30.90 -6.65
C SER A 141 -0.48 -31.18 -7.34
N VAL A 142 -1.46 -30.33 -7.08
CA VAL A 142 -2.81 -30.41 -7.64
C VAL A 142 -2.95 -29.48 -8.85
N GLY A 143 -3.56 -30.01 -9.90
CA GLY A 143 -3.87 -29.23 -11.08
C GLY A 143 -2.65 -28.86 -11.93
N THR A 144 -2.90 -27.98 -12.89
CA THR A 144 -1.92 -27.37 -13.79
C THR A 144 -2.48 -26.03 -14.28
N ALA A 145 -1.66 -25.19 -14.90
CA ALA A 145 -2.11 -23.97 -15.57
C ALA A 145 -3.15 -24.18 -16.71
N THR A 146 -3.53 -25.43 -17.01
CA THR A 146 -4.56 -25.78 -18.01
C THR A 146 -5.85 -26.37 -17.40
N LEU A 147 -5.86 -26.67 -16.09
CA LEU A 147 -7.03 -27.21 -15.40
C LEU A 147 -8.19 -26.18 -15.44
N SER A 148 -9.40 -26.59 -15.79
CA SER A 148 -10.52 -25.66 -15.92
C SER A 148 -10.89 -24.97 -14.60
N SER A 149 -10.94 -25.73 -13.51
CA SER A 149 -11.26 -25.27 -12.17
C SER A 149 -10.99 -26.40 -11.16
N LEU A 150 -10.87 -26.03 -9.89
CA LEU A 150 -10.86 -26.95 -8.75
C LEU A 150 -11.87 -26.48 -7.70
N GLU A 151 -12.68 -27.41 -7.20
CA GLU A 151 -13.46 -27.26 -5.97
C GLU A 151 -12.99 -28.29 -4.93
N ALA A 152 -12.65 -27.81 -3.73
CA ALA A 152 -12.17 -28.63 -2.63
C ALA A 152 -13.05 -28.42 -1.39
N ASN A 153 -13.81 -29.45 -1.04
CA ASN A 153 -14.70 -29.47 0.12
C ASN A 153 -14.09 -30.35 1.23
N VAL A 154 -13.72 -29.75 2.36
CA VAL A 154 -12.98 -30.43 3.44
C VAL A 154 -13.70 -30.28 4.76
N ASN A 155 -13.94 -31.40 5.43
CA ASN A 155 -14.49 -31.47 6.77
C ASN A 155 -13.73 -32.54 7.57
N VAL A 156 -12.68 -32.12 8.27
CA VAL A 156 -11.84 -33.02 9.08
C VAL A 156 -11.74 -32.53 10.52
N SER A 157 -11.72 -33.47 11.47
CA SER A 157 -11.58 -33.13 12.88
C SER A 157 -10.13 -32.85 13.30
N GLY A 158 -9.15 -33.38 12.56
CA GLY A 158 -7.71 -33.21 12.74
C GLY A 158 -7.10 -32.36 11.63
N ASP A 159 -5.88 -32.70 11.19
CA ASP A 159 -5.13 -31.84 10.27
C ASP A 159 -5.52 -32.08 8.80
N PHE A 160 -5.51 -31.00 8.02
CA PHE A 160 -5.57 -31.07 6.55
C PHE A 160 -4.33 -30.40 5.95
N LYS A 161 -3.65 -31.13 5.07
CA LYS A 161 -2.53 -30.57 4.31
C LYS A 161 -2.66 -30.88 2.83
N LEU A 162 -2.39 -29.88 2.00
CA LEU A 162 -2.34 -30.01 0.55
C LEU A 162 -1.14 -29.22 0.00
N GLY A 163 -0.46 -29.78 -1.01
CA GLY A 163 0.64 -29.10 -1.67
C GLY A 163 0.18 -27.94 -2.55
N THR A 164 0.95 -27.65 -3.60
CA THR A 164 0.66 -26.57 -4.54
C THR A 164 -0.60 -26.86 -5.35
N THR A 165 -1.38 -25.83 -5.68
CA THR A 165 -2.60 -25.93 -6.46
C THR A 165 -2.58 -24.91 -7.60
N ASP A 166 -2.63 -25.38 -8.84
CA ASP A 166 -2.66 -24.53 -10.03
C ASP A 166 -3.90 -24.82 -10.88
N ALA A 167 -4.57 -23.77 -11.35
CA ALA A 167 -5.66 -23.88 -12.32
C ALA A 167 -5.66 -22.73 -13.33
N LYS A 168 -6.28 -22.99 -14.48
CA LYS A 168 -6.63 -21.95 -15.42
C LYS A 168 -7.76 -21.08 -14.87
N GLY A 169 -8.90 -21.68 -14.52
CA GLY A 169 -10.07 -20.98 -13.98
C GLY A 169 -10.13 -21.04 -12.46
N ASP A 170 -11.34 -21.07 -11.91
CA ASP A 170 -11.58 -20.85 -10.48
C ASP A 170 -10.98 -21.96 -9.59
N ILE A 171 -10.50 -21.57 -8.41
CA ILE A 171 -10.05 -22.47 -7.35
C ILE A 171 -10.80 -22.11 -6.07
N ASP A 172 -11.62 -23.04 -5.57
CA ASP A 172 -12.43 -22.83 -4.37
C ASP A 172 -12.10 -23.87 -3.30
N PHE A 173 -11.66 -23.41 -2.13
CA PHE A 173 -11.47 -24.24 -0.93
C PHE A 173 -12.54 -23.89 0.10
N ASN A 174 -13.42 -24.84 0.40
CA ASN A 174 -14.41 -24.75 1.46
C ASN A 174 -13.99 -25.70 2.60
N ILE A 175 -13.48 -25.12 3.69
CA ILE A 175 -12.99 -25.85 4.86
C ILE A 175 -13.98 -25.64 6.01
N GLU A 176 -14.77 -26.65 6.34
CA GLU A 176 -15.81 -26.55 7.35
C GLU A 176 -15.26 -26.71 8.77
N ASN A 177 -14.46 -27.76 8.99
CA ASN A 177 -13.80 -28.08 10.24
C ASN A 177 -12.36 -28.52 9.96
N VAL A 178 -11.43 -28.08 10.81
CA VAL A 178 -10.04 -28.55 10.83
C VAL A 178 -9.38 -28.26 12.19
N THR A 179 -8.44 -29.11 12.61
CA THR A 179 -7.49 -28.74 13.67
C THR A 179 -6.44 -27.79 13.11
N ALA A 180 -5.47 -28.27 12.32
CA ALA A 180 -4.53 -27.40 11.62
C ALA A 180 -4.66 -27.50 10.10
N LEU A 181 -4.55 -26.37 9.41
CA LEU A 181 -4.61 -26.26 7.96
C LEU A 181 -3.25 -25.87 7.39
N ASN A 182 -2.78 -26.59 6.38
CA ASN A 182 -1.62 -26.19 5.59
C ASN A 182 -1.92 -26.36 4.10
N LEU A 183 -2.09 -25.24 3.40
CA LEU A 183 -2.21 -25.20 1.94
C LEU A 183 -0.92 -24.64 1.37
N GLY A 184 -0.39 -25.28 0.33
CA GLY A 184 0.71 -24.76 -0.47
C GLY A 184 0.34 -23.48 -1.25
N ALA A 185 1.13 -23.15 -2.26
CA ALA A 185 0.79 -22.05 -3.15
C ALA A 185 -0.49 -22.36 -3.96
N ILE A 186 -1.34 -21.36 -4.15
CA ILE A 186 -2.60 -21.43 -4.90
C ILE A 186 -2.50 -20.40 -6.04
N THR A 187 -2.63 -20.87 -7.29
CA THR A 187 -2.53 -20.00 -8.47
C THR A 187 -3.68 -20.26 -9.45
N SER A 188 -4.56 -19.28 -9.62
CA SER A 188 -5.48 -19.19 -10.75
C SER A 188 -4.94 -18.21 -11.80
N SER A 189 -4.81 -18.64 -13.05
CA SER A 189 -4.30 -17.77 -14.12
C SER A 189 -5.37 -16.86 -14.74
N THR A 190 -6.64 -17.24 -14.71
CA THR A 190 -7.74 -16.50 -15.35
C THR A 190 -9.04 -16.44 -14.54
N GLY A 191 -9.15 -17.24 -13.48
CA GLY A 191 -10.31 -17.26 -12.60
C GLY A 191 -9.99 -16.67 -11.23
N ASN A 192 -10.91 -16.89 -10.30
CA ASN A 192 -10.79 -16.48 -8.90
C ASN A 192 -10.05 -17.53 -8.07
N ALA A 193 -9.53 -17.10 -6.92
CA ALA A 193 -9.03 -18.00 -5.87
C ALA A 193 -9.76 -17.71 -4.56
N SER A 194 -10.56 -18.66 -4.08
CA SER A 194 -11.29 -18.57 -2.82
C SER A 194 -10.80 -19.59 -1.80
N VAL A 195 -10.59 -19.13 -0.56
CA VAL A 195 -10.35 -19.99 0.59
C VAL A 195 -11.26 -19.54 1.73
N ILE A 196 -12.23 -20.38 2.08
CA ILE A 196 -13.22 -20.12 3.12
C ILE A 196 -13.03 -21.14 4.23
N ILE A 197 -12.70 -20.66 5.42
CA ILE A 197 -12.44 -21.49 6.61
C ILE A 197 -13.53 -21.18 7.64
N SER A 198 -14.53 -22.04 7.71
CA SER A 198 -15.64 -21.89 8.66
C SER A 198 -15.23 -22.18 10.09
N SER A 199 -14.23 -23.04 10.32
CA SER A 199 -13.70 -23.33 11.66
C SER A 199 -12.29 -23.92 11.56
N ALA A 200 -11.34 -23.35 12.30
CA ALA A 200 -10.02 -23.93 12.53
C ALA A 200 -9.62 -23.74 14.00
N THR A 201 -9.33 -24.83 14.71
CA THR A 201 -8.99 -24.75 16.15
C THR A 201 -7.50 -24.53 16.42
N GLY A 202 -6.65 -24.89 15.44
CA GLY A 202 -5.20 -24.76 15.46
C GLY A 202 -4.68 -23.80 14.39
N ALA A 203 -3.42 -23.98 13.99
CA ALA A 203 -2.75 -23.07 13.07
C ALA A 203 -3.27 -23.20 11.63
N VAL A 204 -3.39 -22.07 10.95
CA VAL A 204 -3.75 -21.95 9.54
C VAL A 204 -2.54 -21.39 8.79
N THR A 205 -2.04 -22.13 7.80
CA THR A 205 -0.95 -21.70 6.93
C THR A 205 -1.39 -21.79 5.48
N LEU A 206 -1.29 -20.68 4.77
CA LEU A 206 -1.49 -20.60 3.33
C LEU A 206 -0.17 -20.14 2.70
N GLY A 207 0.23 -20.79 1.61
CA GLY A 207 1.28 -20.29 0.73
C GLY A 207 0.87 -18.99 0.03
N THR A 208 1.56 -18.66 -1.06
CA THR A 208 1.12 -17.58 -1.96
C THR A 208 -0.29 -17.88 -2.48
N VAL A 209 -1.18 -16.89 -2.50
CA VAL A 209 -2.51 -17.00 -3.11
C VAL A 209 -2.62 -15.97 -4.22
N SER A 210 -2.74 -16.43 -5.46
CA SER A 210 -2.72 -15.58 -6.64
C SER A 210 -3.86 -15.89 -7.60
N ALA A 211 -4.60 -14.86 -7.98
CA ALA A 211 -5.55 -14.86 -9.10
C ALA A 211 -5.09 -13.82 -10.12
N VAL A 212 -4.26 -14.21 -11.09
CA VAL A 212 -3.50 -13.27 -11.95
C VAL A 212 -4.40 -12.31 -12.73
N ASN A 213 -5.59 -12.77 -13.11
CA ASN A 213 -6.59 -12.02 -13.87
C ASN A 213 -7.99 -12.19 -13.24
N GLY A 214 -8.03 -12.36 -11.92
CA GLY A 214 -9.27 -12.58 -11.19
C GLY A 214 -9.15 -12.12 -9.75
N ASN A 215 -10.14 -12.46 -8.94
CA ASN A 215 -10.25 -11.97 -7.57
C ASN A 215 -9.74 -13.00 -6.56
N VAL A 216 -9.26 -12.52 -5.42
CA VAL A 216 -8.96 -13.37 -4.26
C VAL A 216 -9.98 -13.10 -3.16
N THR A 217 -10.55 -14.17 -2.61
CA THR A 217 -11.39 -14.12 -1.41
C THR A 217 -10.82 -15.06 -0.36
N LEU A 218 -10.42 -14.52 0.78
CA LEU A 218 -9.93 -15.29 1.92
C LEU A 218 -10.78 -15.00 3.14
N ASN A 219 -11.44 -16.01 3.70
CA ASN A 219 -12.08 -15.90 5.01
C ASN A 219 -11.46 -16.90 5.97
N ALA A 220 -10.78 -16.40 6.99
CA ALA A 220 -10.30 -17.17 8.13
C ALA A 220 -10.75 -16.55 9.46
N GLY A 221 -11.84 -15.79 9.45
CA GLY A 221 -12.36 -15.08 10.62
C GLY A 221 -12.73 -16.01 11.78
N ASN A 222 -12.93 -17.30 11.54
CA ASN A 222 -13.24 -18.28 12.58
C ASN A 222 -12.02 -19.12 13.04
N ALA A 223 -10.80 -18.71 12.70
CA ALA A 223 -9.59 -19.41 13.13
C ALA A 223 -9.19 -19.03 14.58
N LEU A 224 -9.09 -20.02 15.46
CA LEU A 224 -8.69 -19.80 16.86
C LEU A 224 -7.16 -19.79 17.04
N GLY A 225 -6.42 -20.41 16.12
CA GLY A 225 -4.95 -20.45 16.15
C GLY A 225 -4.28 -19.31 15.38
N ALA A 226 -2.96 -19.40 15.25
CA ALA A 226 -2.19 -18.47 14.44
C ALA A 226 -2.53 -18.62 12.95
N VAL A 227 -2.58 -17.50 12.23
CA VAL A 227 -2.81 -17.45 10.78
C VAL A 227 -1.55 -16.93 10.11
N THR A 228 -0.96 -17.74 9.22
CA THR A 228 0.20 -17.37 8.41
C THR A 228 -0.18 -17.35 6.94
N LEU A 229 0.00 -16.21 6.29
CA LEU A 229 -0.36 -15.98 4.89
C LEU A 229 0.90 -15.66 4.08
N GLY A 230 1.07 -16.35 2.95
CA GLY A 230 2.00 -15.92 1.91
C GLY A 230 1.54 -14.64 1.21
N ASN A 231 2.24 -14.25 0.15
CA ASN A 231 1.85 -13.09 -0.65
C ASN A 231 0.49 -13.32 -1.32
N ILE A 232 -0.33 -12.28 -1.37
CA ILE A 232 -1.66 -12.31 -1.96
C ILE A 232 -1.68 -11.40 -3.18
N THR A 233 -2.23 -11.86 -4.31
CA THR A 233 -2.31 -11.10 -5.56
C THR A 233 -3.62 -11.34 -6.28
N GLY A 234 -4.33 -10.28 -6.64
CA GLY A 234 -5.57 -10.35 -7.42
C GLY A 234 -5.94 -8.98 -7.99
N ASP A 235 -6.95 -8.96 -8.86
CA ASP A 235 -7.54 -7.71 -9.36
C ASP A 235 -8.30 -6.99 -8.23
N ILE A 236 -9.10 -7.77 -7.48
CA ILE A 236 -9.74 -7.39 -6.22
C ILE A 236 -9.31 -8.43 -5.17
N VAL A 237 -8.97 -7.96 -3.96
CA VAL A 237 -8.62 -8.83 -2.83
C VAL A 237 -9.55 -8.55 -1.65
N SER A 238 -10.30 -9.55 -1.22
CA SER A 238 -11.15 -9.52 -0.04
C SER A 238 -10.62 -10.49 1.02
N ILE A 239 -10.28 -9.98 2.20
CA ILE A 239 -9.72 -10.76 3.31
C ILE A 239 -10.54 -10.47 4.56
N ASP A 240 -11.00 -11.54 5.22
CA ASP A 240 -11.67 -11.47 6.51
C ASP A 240 -10.94 -12.36 7.54
N LEU A 241 -10.35 -11.70 8.54
CA LEU A 241 -9.65 -12.27 9.68
C LEU A 241 -10.25 -11.78 11.01
N GLY A 242 -11.48 -11.25 10.99
CA GLY A 242 -12.08 -10.50 12.11
C GLY A 242 -12.04 -11.21 13.47
N GLY A 243 -12.35 -12.51 13.49
CA GLY A 243 -12.37 -13.32 14.71
C GLY A 243 -11.10 -14.14 14.98
N VAL A 244 -9.99 -13.87 14.26
CA VAL A 244 -8.74 -14.60 14.50
C VAL A 244 -8.21 -14.29 15.90
N LEU A 245 -7.98 -15.33 16.71
CA LEU A 245 -7.49 -15.15 18.09
C LEU A 245 -5.96 -15.28 18.23
N GLY A 246 -5.33 -16.02 17.31
CA GLY A 246 -3.87 -16.19 17.28
C GLY A 246 -3.17 -15.07 16.51
N THR A 247 -1.84 -15.10 16.48
CA THR A 247 -1.05 -14.11 15.72
C THR A 247 -1.35 -14.19 14.22
N ILE A 248 -1.59 -13.04 13.58
CA ILE A 248 -1.68 -12.92 12.11
C ILE A 248 -0.31 -12.52 11.58
N ASN A 249 0.37 -13.47 10.93
CA ASN A 249 1.78 -13.36 10.61
C ASN A 249 2.63 -13.06 11.89
N ASN A 250 3.93 -13.29 11.85
CA ASN A 250 4.80 -12.95 12.99
C ASN A 250 5.27 -11.49 12.91
N THR A 251 5.88 -10.95 13.96
CA THR A 251 6.32 -9.55 14.01
C THR A 251 7.38 -9.15 12.98
N ALA A 252 8.05 -10.11 12.32
CA ALA A 252 8.98 -9.88 11.22
C ALA A 252 8.31 -9.95 9.84
N THR A 253 7.03 -10.32 9.78
CA THR A 253 6.27 -10.55 8.55
C THR A 253 4.96 -9.76 8.57
N LYS A 254 4.44 -9.40 7.40
CA LYS A 254 3.23 -8.61 7.23
C LYS A 254 2.31 -9.30 6.23
N VAL A 255 1.00 -9.07 6.33
CA VAL A 255 0.09 -9.47 5.25
C VAL A 255 0.43 -8.60 4.03
N SER A 256 0.97 -9.23 2.99
CA SER A 256 1.48 -8.54 1.80
C SER A 256 0.54 -8.77 0.63
N ILE A 257 -0.09 -7.70 0.15
CA ILE A 257 -1.15 -7.72 -0.87
C ILE A 257 -0.68 -6.91 -2.08
N THR A 258 -0.86 -7.46 -3.28
CA THR A 258 -0.71 -6.73 -4.55
C THR A 258 -2.06 -6.69 -5.25
N SER A 259 -2.70 -5.53 -5.28
CA SER A 259 -4.03 -5.31 -5.86
C SER A 259 -4.27 -3.81 -6.04
N ASN A 260 -5.22 -3.46 -6.90
CA ASN A 260 -5.73 -2.09 -7.02
C ASN A 260 -6.98 -1.86 -6.15
N GLU A 261 -7.63 -2.92 -5.69
CA GLU A 261 -8.79 -2.85 -4.81
C GLU A 261 -8.67 -3.89 -3.69
N VAL A 262 -8.74 -3.44 -2.44
CA VAL A 262 -8.60 -4.29 -1.25
C VAL A 262 -9.68 -3.99 -0.23
N VAL A 263 -10.33 -5.04 0.26
CA VAL A 263 -11.10 -5.03 1.51
C VAL A 263 -10.41 -5.96 2.48
N TYR A 264 -10.02 -5.45 3.65
CA TYR A 264 -9.37 -6.24 4.68
C TYR A 264 -10.04 -5.97 6.04
N VAL A 265 -10.57 -7.03 6.63
CA VAL A 265 -11.07 -7.06 8.00
C VAL A 265 -10.02 -7.75 8.85
N GLY A 266 -9.31 -6.97 9.65
CA GLY A 266 -8.30 -7.44 10.60
C GLY A 266 -8.91 -8.04 11.85
N SER A 267 -8.11 -8.80 12.59
CA SER A 267 -8.54 -9.34 13.88
C SER A 267 -8.81 -8.22 14.87
N GLU A 268 -9.88 -8.35 15.66
CA GLU A 268 -10.19 -7.42 16.75
C GLU A 268 -9.16 -7.47 17.90
N ILE A 269 -8.47 -8.60 18.06
CA ILE A 269 -7.60 -8.89 19.22
C ILE A 269 -6.13 -8.89 18.83
N SER A 270 -5.81 -9.51 17.69
CA SER A 270 -4.45 -9.69 17.22
C SER A 270 -3.96 -8.47 16.45
N LYS A 271 -2.64 -8.25 16.52
CA LYS A 271 -1.98 -7.19 15.78
C LYS A 271 -2.17 -7.38 14.27
N ASN A 272 -2.58 -6.34 13.57
CA ASN A 272 -2.70 -6.29 12.12
C ASN A 272 -1.56 -5.46 11.52
N VAL A 273 -0.71 -6.11 10.72
CA VAL A 273 0.35 -5.43 9.95
C VAL A 273 0.13 -5.73 8.49
N VAL A 274 -0.32 -4.73 7.74
CA VAL A 274 -0.76 -4.91 6.35
C VAL A 274 0.00 -3.96 5.42
N GLU A 275 0.50 -4.51 4.33
CA GLU A 275 1.06 -3.74 3.21
C GLU A 275 0.30 -4.05 1.93
N ILE A 276 -0.20 -3.00 1.30
CA ILE A 276 -0.90 -3.06 0.02
C ILE A 276 -0.07 -2.32 -1.01
N THR A 277 0.29 -3.02 -2.08
CA THR A 277 1.00 -2.46 -3.23
C THR A 277 0.06 -2.39 -4.43
N ALA A 278 -0.06 -1.22 -5.06
CA ALA A 278 -0.81 -1.06 -6.29
C ALA A 278 -0.29 -2.01 -7.37
N ALA A 279 -1.20 -2.68 -8.08
CA ALA A 279 -0.81 -3.60 -9.13
C ALA A 279 -0.29 -2.84 -10.35
N ALA A 280 0.70 -3.41 -11.04
CA ALA A 280 1.32 -2.76 -12.19
C ALA A 280 0.30 -2.51 -13.31
N GLY A 281 0.27 -1.28 -13.84
CA GLY A 281 -0.68 -0.88 -14.87
C GLY A 281 -2.02 -0.36 -14.32
N GLY A 282 -2.31 -0.58 -13.04
CA GLY A 282 -3.42 0.05 -12.35
C GLY A 282 -3.25 1.56 -12.20
N THR A 283 -4.37 2.27 -12.32
CA THR A 283 -4.42 3.73 -12.13
C THR A 283 -4.83 4.14 -10.74
N ASP A 284 -5.59 3.30 -10.05
CA ASP A 284 -6.22 3.64 -8.78
C ASP A 284 -5.85 2.57 -7.76
N LEU A 285 -5.58 3.00 -6.53
CA LEU A 285 -5.40 2.11 -5.39
C LEU A 285 -6.49 2.43 -4.36
N ASN A 286 -7.49 1.56 -4.26
CA ASN A 286 -8.57 1.67 -3.28
C ASN A 286 -8.39 0.63 -2.17
N ALA A 287 -8.29 1.09 -0.93
CA ALA A 287 -8.12 0.24 0.24
C ALA A 287 -9.21 0.53 1.30
N GLN A 288 -9.96 -0.49 1.66
CA GLN A 288 -10.80 -0.49 2.85
C GLN A 288 -10.18 -1.38 3.92
N MET A 289 -9.95 -0.81 5.10
CA MET A 289 -9.28 -1.47 6.20
C MET A 289 -10.07 -1.29 7.49
N ILE A 290 -10.50 -2.40 8.07
CA ILE A 290 -11.05 -2.44 9.43
C ILE A 290 -9.97 -3.10 10.28
N GLY A 291 -9.25 -2.30 11.06
CA GLY A 291 -8.23 -2.76 12.01
C GLY A 291 -8.84 -3.34 13.28
N GLY A 292 -7.96 -3.78 14.19
CA GLY A 292 -8.30 -4.24 15.52
C GLY A 292 -8.04 -3.18 16.57
N ALA A 293 -8.44 -3.44 17.82
CA ALA A 293 -8.23 -2.52 18.94
C ALA A 293 -6.75 -2.40 19.39
N ASN A 294 -5.81 -2.94 18.62
CA ASN A 294 -4.40 -2.99 18.97
C ASN A 294 -3.70 -1.72 18.47
N SER A 295 -3.08 -0.96 19.38
CA SER A 295 -2.38 0.29 19.04
C SER A 295 -1.13 0.12 18.16
N SER A 296 -0.69 -1.13 17.94
CA SER A 296 0.42 -1.45 17.04
C SER A 296 -0.05 -1.84 15.64
N ASP A 297 -1.34 -1.69 15.34
CA ASP A 297 -1.86 -1.91 14.01
C ASP A 297 -1.24 -0.93 13.00
N SER A 298 -1.02 -1.41 11.78
CA SER A 298 -0.37 -0.61 10.75
C SER A 298 -0.86 -0.98 9.36
N LEU A 299 -1.09 0.06 8.57
CA LEU A 299 -1.40 0.00 7.16
C LEU A 299 -0.30 0.73 6.39
N THR A 300 0.30 0.05 5.41
CA THR A 300 1.19 0.67 4.42
C THR A 300 0.55 0.60 3.05
N LEU A 301 0.39 1.74 2.39
CA LEU A 301 -0.06 1.83 1.00
C LEU A 301 1.11 2.23 0.10
N LYS A 302 1.33 1.48 -0.97
CA LYS A 302 2.45 1.70 -1.90
C LYS A 302 1.90 1.97 -3.30
N GLY A 303 2.12 3.18 -3.79
CA GLY A 303 1.79 3.52 -5.17
C GLY A 303 2.83 2.95 -6.15
N ALA A 304 2.40 2.68 -7.39
CA ALA A 304 3.23 2.25 -8.50
C ALA A 304 3.33 3.34 -9.57
N ALA A 305 4.15 3.11 -10.61
CA ALA A 305 4.41 4.09 -11.68
C ALA A 305 3.18 4.67 -12.37
N ASN A 306 2.09 3.91 -12.45
CA ASN A 306 0.85 4.36 -13.09
C ASN A 306 -0.23 4.79 -12.09
N THR A 307 0.03 4.72 -10.78
CA THR A 307 -0.92 5.17 -9.76
C THR A 307 -1.16 6.66 -9.93
N GLN A 308 -2.42 7.00 -10.12
CA GLN A 308 -2.99 8.32 -10.27
C GLN A 308 -3.83 8.71 -9.06
N SER A 309 -4.49 7.74 -8.41
CA SER A 309 -5.23 8.01 -7.18
C SER A 309 -4.93 6.95 -6.12
N ILE A 310 -4.95 7.38 -4.87
CA ILE A 310 -4.95 6.50 -3.70
C ILE A 310 -6.15 6.88 -2.85
N THR A 311 -7.04 5.94 -2.57
CA THR A 311 -8.17 6.11 -1.65
C THR A 311 -8.08 5.10 -0.53
N ALA A 312 -8.21 5.56 0.72
CA ALA A 312 -8.23 4.71 1.89
C ALA A 312 -9.42 5.02 2.79
N SER A 313 -10.08 3.99 3.31
CA SER A 313 -11.22 4.14 4.23
C SER A 313 -11.24 3.07 5.31
N GLY A 314 -12.00 3.33 6.38
CA GLY A 314 -12.25 2.41 7.48
C GLY A 314 -11.74 2.95 8.81
N ASP A 315 -11.27 2.07 9.69
CA ASP A 315 -10.88 2.43 11.05
C ASP A 315 -9.67 1.59 11.47
N LEU A 316 -8.54 2.23 11.76
CA LEU A 316 -7.32 1.58 12.26
C LEU A 316 -7.31 1.41 13.77
N SER A 317 -8.32 1.90 14.48
CA SER A 317 -8.60 1.64 15.90
C SER A 317 -7.40 1.84 16.85
N GLY A 318 -6.57 2.84 16.54
CA GLY A 318 -5.36 3.16 17.30
C GLY A 318 -4.05 2.96 16.53
N GLY A 319 -4.11 2.46 15.30
CA GLY A 319 -2.95 2.13 14.47
C GLY A 319 -2.27 3.30 13.75
N THR A 320 -1.41 2.95 12.80
CA THR A 320 -0.59 3.88 12.00
C THR A 320 -0.82 3.70 10.50
N LEU A 321 -0.73 4.80 9.75
CA LEU A 321 -0.74 4.79 8.28
C LEU A 321 0.63 5.23 7.76
N ALA A 322 1.16 4.50 6.78
CA ALA A 322 2.33 4.88 6.01
C ALA A 322 2.02 4.89 4.51
N LEU A 323 2.49 5.90 3.81
CA LEU A 323 2.41 6.00 2.35
C LEU A 323 3.81 5.89 1.75
N THR A 324 4.01 4.96 0.82
CA THR A 324 5.25 4.86 0.03
C THR A 324 4.95 5.29 -1.40
N LEU A 325 5.35 6.51 -1.74
CA LEU A 325 5.00 7.16 -3.00
C LEU A 325 6.19 7.29 -3.97
N THR A 326 7.35 6.70 -3.65
CA THR A 326 8.59 6.84 -4.43
C THR A 326 8.43 6.46 -5.90
N ASP A 327 7.60 5.45 -6.18
CA ASP A 327 7.34 4.99 -7.54
C ASP A 327 6.11 5.67 -8.17
N ALA A 328 5.28 6.39 -7.39
CA ALA A 328 3.99 6.94 -7.81
C ALA A 328 4.12 8.28 -8.58
N VAL A 329 4.84 8.26 -9.70
CA VAL A 329 5.19 9.48 -10.45
C VAL A 329 3.99 10.23 -11.06
N LYS A 330 2.83 9.57 -11.23
CA LYS A 330 1.62 10.12 -11.89
C LYS A 330 0.49 10.48 -10.92
N LEU A 331 0.79 10.56 -9.62
CA LEU A 331 -0.23 10.78 -8.59
C LEU A 331 -0.94 12.13 -8.79
N ASN A 332 -2.27 12.09 -8.87
CA ASN A 332 -3.17 13.24 -8.99
C ASN A 332 -3.94 13.49 -7.69
N SER A 333 -4.25 12.42 -6.93
CA SER A 333 -5.00 12.55 -5.68
C SER A 333 -4.62 11.53 -4.61
N ILE A 334 -4.77 11.94 -3.36
CA ILE A 334 -4.75 11.10 -2.18
C ILE A 334 -6.01 11.43 -1.38
N ASP A 335 -6.86 10.44 -1.15
CA ASP A 335 -8.03 10.57 -0.29
C ASP A 335 -7.99 9.55 0.84
N ILE A 336 -7.60 10.01 2.02
CA ILE A 336 -7.57 9.23 3.25
C ILE A 336 -8.59 9.75 4.27
N SER A 337 -9.52 10.61 3.84
CA SER A 337 -10.54 11.23 4.71
C SER A 337 -11.55 10.23 5.26
N GLY A 338 -11.70 9.08 4.60
CA GLY A 338 -12.54 7.98 5.06
C GLY A 338 -11.88 7.10 6.12
N LEU A 339 -10.60 7.30 6.43
CA LEU A 339 -9.83 6.48 7.36
C LEU A 339 -9.77 7.14 8.74
N LYS A 340 -10.08 6.38 9.79
CA LYS A 340 -10.13 6.85 11.18
C LYS A 340 -9.14 6.11 12.07
N GLY A 341 -8.97 6.60 13.30
CA GLY A 341 -8.25 5.88 14.35
C GLY A 341 -6.74 5.85 14.14
N ILE A 342 -6.20 6.80 13.38
CA ILE A 342 -4.77 6.96 13.14
C ILE A 342 -4.15 7.75 14.30
N THR A 343 -3.12 7.21 14.94
CA THR A 343 -2.55 7.82 16.18
C THR A 343 -1.24 8.56 15.97
N SER A 344 -0.63 8.45 14.79
CA SER A 344 0.63 9.10 14.45
C SER A 344 0.46 10.01 13.24
N PRO A 345 1.30 11.04 13.07
CA PRO A 345 1.27 11.86 11.87
C PRO A 345 1.45 11.03 10.60
N VAL A 346 0.70 11.37 9.55
CA VAL A 346 0.76 10.75 8.23
C VAL A 346 1.74 11.55 7.36
N ALA A 347 2.87 10.95 7.03
CA ALA A 347 3.85 11.57 6.14
C ALA A 347 3.46 11.35 4.67
N ILE A 348 3.44 12.43 3.88
CA ILE A 348 3.13 12.43 2.45
C ILE A 348 4.31 13.07 1.70
N ASP A 349 5.17 12.24 1.10
CA ASP A 349 6.31 12.70 0.30
C ASP A 349 5.99 12.66 -1.21
N LEU A 350 5.92 13.84 -1.81
CA LEU A 350 5.58 14.06 -3.22
C LEU A 350 6.81 14.38 -4.09
N ALA A 351 8.04 14.24 -3.57
CA ALA A 351 9.27 14.67 -4.28
C ALA A 351 9.48 14.00 -5.65
N LYS A 352 8.84 12.85 -5.91
CA LYS A 352 8.92 12.10 -7.17
C LYS A 352 7.71 12.30 -8.10
N VAL A 353 6.67 12.99 -7.65
CA VAL A 353 5.48 13.23 -8.47
C VAL A 353 5.82 14.22 -9.58
N LYS A 354 5.50 13.84 -10.82
CA LYS A 354 5.64 14.66 -12.02
C LYS A 354 4.68 14.19 -13.10
N HIS A 355 3.70 15.02 -13.38
CA HIS A 355 2.72 14.78 -14.43
C HIS A 355 3.33 14.91 -15.82
N THR A 356 2.60 14.41 -16.82
CA THR A 356 3.03 14.46 -18.23
C THR A 356 3.15 15.88 -18.79
N ASP A 357 2.49 16.86 -18.19
CA ASP A 357 2.61 18.28 -18.52
C ASP A 357 3.72 19.00 -17.71
N ASN A 358 4.56 18.22 -17.02
CA ASN A 358 5.64 18.67 -16.13
C ASN A 358 5.17 19.54 -14.97
N LYS A 359 4.03 19.22 -14.36
CA LYS A 359 3.58 19.84 -13.11
C LYS A 359 3.55 18.82 -11.98
N LEU A 360 3.61 19.30 -10.76
CA LEU A 360 3.25 18.57 -9.55
C LEU A 360 1.90 19.13 -9.11
N VAL A 361 0.81 18.42 -9.41
CA VAL A 361 -0.55 18.81 -9.03
C VAL A 361 -1.17 17.66 -8.25
N VAL A 362 -1.44 17.86 -6.97
CA VAL A 362 -2.02 16.80 -6.13
C VAL A 362 -3.14 17.37 -5.27
N ASP A 363 -4.30 16.74 -5.34
CA ASP A 363 -5.44 16.97 -4.45
C ASP A 363 -5.36 16.00 -3.26
N ILE A 364 -5.41 16.53 -2.04
CA ILE A 364 -5.16 15.77 -0.81
C ILE A 364 -6.34 15.96 0.14
N GLN A 365 -7.11 14.90 0.32
CA GLN A 365 -8.13 14.81 1.36
C GLN A 365 -7.52 14.03 2.53
N GLY A 366 -7.09 14.76 3.55
CA GLY A 366 -6.45 14.24 4.76
C GLY A 366 -7.43 13.59 5.72
N SER A 367 -6.88 13.01 6.79
CA SER A 367 -7.62 12.26 7.80
C SER A 367 -7.96 13.14 9.01
N ASP A 368 -8.33 12.52 10.12
CA ASP A 368 -8.45 13.17 11.42
C ASP A 368 -7.12 13.21 12.22
N ALA A 369 -6.05 12.59 11.71
CA ALA A 369 -4.69 12.73 12.23
C ALA A 369 -4.00 13.99 11.67
N ALA A 370 -2.73 14.20 12.04
CA ALA A 370 -1.93 15.28 11.47
C ALA A 370 -1.24 14.81 10.18
N GLU A 371 -1.36 15.55 9.08
CA GLU A 371 -0.64 15.31 7.85
C GLU A 371 0.64 16.16 7.78
N THR A 372 1.74 15.53 7.36
CA THR A 372 3.02 16.20 7.08
C THR A 372 3.37 16.00 5.62
N ILE A 373 3.17 17.04 4.82
CA ILE A 373 3.34 16.99 3.36
C ILE A 373 4.68 17.61 2.97
N THR A 374 5.41 16.95 2.09
CA THR A 374 6.65 17.46 1.50
C THR A 374 6.60 17.40 -0.03
N ALA A 375 6.79 18.53 -0.70
CA ALA A 375 6.80 18.65 -2.15
C ALA A 375 8.15 19.17 -2.68
N ASN A 376 9.25 18.56 -2.20
CA ASN A 376 10.62 19.00 -2.50
C ASN A 376 11.15 18.34 -3.78
N THR A 377 10.81 18.91 -4.93
CA THR A 377 11.33 18.38 -6.21
C THR A 377 12.79 18.79 -6.49
N THR A 378 13.48 17.92 -7.24
CA THR A 378 14.83 18.16 -7.78
C THR A 378 14.83 18.27 -9.30
N ASP A 379 13.67 18.05 -9.94
CA ASP A 379 13.57 17.95 -11.39
C ASP A 379 13.40 19.33 -12.03
N ALA A 380 14.39 19.72 -12.85
CA ALA A 380 14.41 21.00 -13.57
C ALA A 380 13.24 21.18 -14.55
N ALA A 381 12.59 20.10 -14.97
CA ALA A 381 11.45 20.16 -15.87
C ALA A 381 10.15 20.56 -15.16
N VAL A 382 10.04 20.37 -13.84
CA VAL A 382 8.82 20.74 -13.10
C VAL A 382 8.61 22.25 -13.20
N THR A 383 7.44 22.65 -13.70
CA THR A 383 7.11 24.05 -14.00
C THR A 383 6.15 24.67 -13.00
N ALA A 384 5.40 23.86 -12.27
CA ALA A 384 4.46 24.31 -11.24
C ALA A 384 4.33 23.27 -10.13
N ILE A 385 4.09 23.75 -8.91
CA ILE A 385 3.68 22.98 -7.74
C ILE A 385 2.33 23.54 -7.31
N THR A 386 1.29 22.72 -7.36
CA THR A 386 -0.06 23.08 -6.91
C THR A 386 -0.56 21.98 -5.99
N LEU A 387 -0.88 22.34 -4.75
CA LEU A 387 -1.49 21.44 -3.79
C LEU A 387 -2.87 21.98 -3.44
N SER A 388 -3.86 21.09 -3.37
CA SER A 388 -5.24 21.42 -3.00
C SER A 388 -5.83 20.35 -2.10
N GLY A 389 -7.00 20.65 -1.54
CA GLY A 389 -7.79 19.71 -0.77
C GLY A 389 -7.90 20.09 0.69
N ASP A 390 -8.64 19.28 1.43
CA ASP A 390 -8.88 19.46 2.86
C ASP A 390 -8.08 18.43 3.66
N LEU A 391 -7.05 18.89 4.38
CA LEU A 391 -6.20 18.04 5.21
C LEU A 391 -6.91 17.53 6.46
N GLY A 392 -8.09 18.07 6.79
CA GLY A 392 -8.90 17.56 7.89
C GLY A 392 -8.38 17.96 9.27
N GLY A 393 -8.26 16.97 10.15
CA GLY A 393 -7.94 17.16 11.58
C GLY A 393 -6.46 17.41 11.85
N GLY A 394 -6.06 17.34 13.13
CA GLY A 394 -4.65 17.41 13.51
C GLY A 394 -3.95 18.76 13.30
N ALA A 395 -2.63 18.76 13.52
CA ALA A 395 -1.76 19.91 13.27
C ALA A 395 -1.00 19.66 11.96
N ASN A 396 -1.55 20.17 10.86
CA ASN A 396 -1.06 19.88 9.52
C ASN A 396 0.09 20.79 9.15
N THR A 397 1.08 20.21 8.47
CA THR A 397 2.24 20.95 7.98
C THR A 397 2.54 20.64 6.52
N VAL A 398 2.88 21.67 5.77
CA VAL A 398 3.23 21.56 4.35
C VAL A 398 4.60 22.19 4.13
N THR A 399 5.53 21.45 3.55
CA THR A 399 6.85 21.97 3.17
C THR A 399 7.04 21.91 1.66
N VAL A 400 7.27 23.08 1.05
CA VAL A 400 7.64 23.24 -0.34
C VAL A 400 9.00 23.91 -0.42
N ALA A 401 10.05 23.10 -0.45
CA ALA A 401 11.44 23.53 -0.59
C ALA A 401 12.10 22.82 -1.79
N PRO A 402 11.80 23.25 -3.03
CA PRO A 402 12.46 22.72 -4.20
C PRO A 402 13.96 22.96 -4.11
N THR A 403 14.76 22.00 -4.58
CA THR A 403 16.22 22.09 -4.51
C THR A 403 16.78 23.03 -5.59
N SER A 404 18.09 23.29 -5.54
CA SER A 404 18.78 24.11 -6.54
C SER A 404 18.69 23.56 -7.97
N GLY A 405 18.40 22.26 -8.15
CA GLY A 405 18.18 21.64 -9.46
C GLY A 405 16.82 21.96 -10.09
N ALA A 406 15.83 22.36 -9.31
CA ALA A 406 14.46 22.61 -9.77
C ALA A 406 14.28 24.01 -10.39
N THR A 407 15.10 24.34 -11.40
CA THR A 407 15.18 25.71 -11.97
C THR A 407 13.99 26.11 -12.84
N GLY A 408 13.13 25.16 -13.23
CA GLY A 408 12.01 25.38 -14.14
C GLY A 408 10.71 25.90 -13.49
N ILE A 409 10.63 25.92 -12.16
CA ILE A 409 9.42 26.26 -11.42
C ILE A 409 9.07 27.74 -11.65
N LYS A 410 7.83 27.99 -12.08
CA LYS A 410 7.24 29.31 -12.29
C LYS A 410 6.23 29.69 -11.22
N THR A 411 5.52 28.69 -10.69
CA THR A 411 4.43 28.88 -9.73
C THR A 411 4.50 27.85 -8.61
N ILE A 412 4.36 28.33 -7.39
CA ILE A 412 3.99 27.53 -6.22
C ILE A 412 2.64 28.06 -5.75
N ASP A 413 1.65 27.18 -5.64
CA ASP A 413 0.28 27.56 -5.28
C ASP A 413 -0.30 26.56 -4.26
N LEU A 414 -0.49 27.03 -3.03
CA LEU A 414 -1.07 26.29 -1.92
C LEU A 414 -2.47 26.80 -1.54
N SER A 415 -3.04 27.71 -2.32
CA SER A 415 -4.30 28.41 -1.98
C SER A 415 -5.52 27.48 -1.92
N GLY A 416 -5.42 26.30 -2.54
CA GLY A 416 -6.45 25.28 -2.51
C GLY A 416 -6.45 24.41 -1.27
N LEU A 417 -5.51 24.59 -0.33
CA LEU A 417 -5.41 23.78 0.88
C LEU A 417 -6.24 24.36 2.04
N SER A 418 -6.91 23.49 2.78
CA SER A 418 -7.55 23.78 4.06
C SER A 418 -7.27 22.69 5.10
N ALA A 419 -7.69 22.91 6.35
CA ALA A 419 -7.61 21.92 7.43
C ALA A 419 -8.86 21.97 8.32
N THR A 420 -9.97 21.39 7.86
CA THR A 420 -11.24 21.41 8.60
C THR A 420 -11.14 20.59 9.88
N GLY A 421 -11.17 21.27 11.03
CA GLY A 421 -11.06 20.64 12.35
C GLY A 421 -9.63 20.49 12.86
N GLY A 422 -8.65 21.00 12.11
CA GLY A 422 -7.24 21.05 12.47
C GLY A 422 -6.65 22.46 12.39
N THR A 423 -5.32 22.53 12.37
CA THR A 423 -4.55 23.73 12.02
C THR A 423 -3.72 23.45 10.77
N LEU A 424 -3.31 24.49 10.07
CA LEU A 424 -2.44 24.41 8.90
C LEU A 424 -1.30 25.41 9.05
N GLU A 425 -0.07 24.95 8.85
CA GLU A 425 1.11 25.78 8.70
C GLU A 425 1.87 25.33 7.44
N SER A 426 2.30 26.27 6.59
CA SER A 426 3.16 25.95 5.45
C SER A 426 4.51 26.62 5.54
N THR A 427 5.53 25.96 4.99
CA THR A 427 6.86 26.53 4.77
C THR A 427 7.20 26.44 3.30
N ILE A 428 7.38 27.60 2.66
CA ILE A 428 7.77 27.71 1.26
C ILE A 428 9.19 28.29 1.19
N THR A 429 10.09 27.61 0.49
CA THR A 429 11.47 28.07 0.28
C THR A 429 11.74 28.30 -1.20
N HIS A 430 11.92 29.56 -1.57
CA HIS A 430 12.47 29.97 -2.85
C HIS A 430 13.99 30.12 -2.74
N LEU A 431 14.75 29.36 -3.53
CA LEU A 431 16.20 29.46 -3.66
C LEU A 431 16.60 30.37 -4.83
N SER A 432 17.78 30.98 -4.74
CA SER A 432 18.28 31.92 -5.75
C SER A 432 18.48 31.33 -7.15
N GLN A 433 18.53 30.00 -7.29
CA GLN A 433 18.60 29.30 -8.58
C GLN A 433 17.26 29.25 -9.33
N GLN A 434 16.13 29.39 -8.62
CA GLN A 434 14.79 29.32 -9.21
C GLN A 434 14.40 30.68 -9.79
N ILE A 435 15.13 31.13 -10.80
CA ILE A 435 14.96 32.45 -11.43
C ILE A 435 13.69 32.58 -12.27
N ALA A 436 13.05 31.45 -12.61
CA ALA A 436 11.82 31.40 -13.38
C ALA A 436 10.56 31.61 -12.53
N LEU A 437 10.70 31.58 -11.19
CA LEU A 437 9.58 31.70 -10.26
C LEU A 437 9.02 33.13 -10.29
N THR A 438 7.74 33.24 -10.66
CA THR A 438 7.00 34.51 -10.73
C THR A 438 5.85 34.58 -9.74
N THR A 439 5.43 33.44 -9.17
CA THR A 439 4.25 33.38 -8.31
C THR A 439 4.48 32.41 -7.15
N ILE A 440 4.23 32.88 -5.94
CA ILE A 440 4.12 32.08 -4.73
C ILE A 440 2.80 32.46 -4.07
N ILE A 441 1.95 31.47 -3.78
CA ILE A 441 0.73 31.66 -3.02
C ILE A 441 0.75 30.65 -1.88
N GLY A 442 0.68 31.14 -0.64
CA GLY A 442 0.52 30.32 0.55
C GLY A 442 -0.87 29.72 0.65
N SER A 443 -1.13 29.13 1.80
CA SER A 443 -2.35 28.42 2.15
C SER A 443 -3.37 29.34 2.83
N VAL A 444 -4.34 28.75 3.52
CA VAL A 444 -5.26 29.48 4.41
C VAL A 444 -4.80 29.49 5.88
N GLY A 445 -3.65 28.87 6.16
CA GLY A 445 -3.03 28.79 7.48
C GLY A 445 -1.81 29.70 7.61
N ASP A 446 -1.13 29.67 8.76
CA ASP A 446 0.02 30.55 9.00
C ASP A 446 1.22 30.09 8.14
N ASP A 447 1.63 30.90 7.17
CA ASP A 447 2.69 30.51 6.23
C ASP A 447 4.02 31.21 6.50
N THR A 448 5.12 30.46 6.35
CA THR A 448 6.49 30.99 6.34
C THR A 448 7.07 30.91 4.93
N ILE A 449 7.25 32.05 4.28
CA ILE A 449 7.70 32.15 2.90
C ILE A 449 9.09 32.78 2.85
N THR A 450 10.10 31.98 2.54
CA THR A 450 11.49 32.44 2.36
C THR A 450 11.76 32.78 0.89
N ILE A 451 12.17 34.01 0.63
CA ILE A 451 12.46 34.53 -0.71
C ILE A 451 13.98 34.67 -0.87
N GLY A 452 14.58 33.73 -1.61
CA GLY A 452 16.02 33.68 -1.84
C GLY A 452 16.52 34.64 -2.92
N LYS A 453 15.62 35.23 -3.72
CA LYS A 453 15.95 36.20 -4.76
C LYS A 453 14.75 37.04 -5.17
N ALA A 454 14.94 38.34 -5.37
CA ALA A 454 13.96 39.18 -6.05
C ALA A 454 13.98 38.87 -7.57
N ASN A 455 13.15 37.93 -8.02
CA ASN A 455 12.97 37.65 -9.45
C ASN A 455 12.11 38.74 -10.10
N ALA A 456 12.28 38.92 -11.42
CA ALA A 456 11.40 39.78 -12.19
C ALA A 456 9.95 39.27 -12.10
N ASP A 457 9.02 40.20 -11.85
CA ASP A 457 7.58 39.94 -11.74
C ASP A 457 7.17 38.97 -10.62
N LEU A 458 8.07 38.67 -9.65
CA LEU A 458 7.74 37.82 -8.51
C LEU A 458 6.68 38.49 -7.64
N THR A 459 5.53 37.84 -7.59
CA THR A 459 4.41 38.15 -6.70
C THR A 459 4.25 37.04 -5.67
N VAL A 460 4.21 37.42 -4.41
CA VAL A 460 4.04 36.54 -3.26
C VAL A 460 2.75 36.94 -2.55
N THR A 461 1.90 35.96 -2.30
CA THR A 461 0.64 36.07 -1.57
C THR A 461 0.75 35.13 -0.38
N GLY A 462 0.56 35.67 0.83
CA GLY A 462 0.53 34.85 2.04
C GLY A 462 -0.73 33.99 2.07
N GLY A 463 -1.87 34.60 1.80
CA GLY A 463 -3.17 33.97 1.84
C GLY A 463 -3.97 34.46 3.04
N ALA A 464 -4.61 33.54 3.74
CA ALA A 464 -5.19 33.83 5.05
C ALA A 464 -4.28 33.25 6.13
N GLY A 465 -4.26 33.84 7.31
CA GLY A 465 -3.33 33.45 8.37
C GLY A 465 -2.52 34.64 8.85
N ASN A 466 -1.56 34.40 9.73
CA ASN A 466 -0.54 35.38 10.10
C ASN A 466 0.77 35.01 9.42
N ASP A 467 1.01 35.58 8.25
CA ASP A 467 2.06 35.11 7.36
C ASP A 467 3.41 35.78 7.66
N THR A 468 4.49 35.05 7.45
CA THR A 468 5.86 35.52 7.63
C THR A 468 6.63 35.48 6.31
N PHE A 469 6.92 36.65 5.76
CA PHE A 469 7.71 36.84 4.54
C PHE A 469 9.18 37.12 4.90
N ILE A 470 10.07 36.18 4.60
CA ILE A 470 11.50 36.30 4.89
C ILE A 470 12.23 36.73 3.62
N VAL A 471 12.72 37.98 3.60
CA VAL A 471 13.38 38.61 2.42
C VAL A 471 14.87 38.85 2.63
N THR A 472 15.47 38.18 3.61
CA THR A 472 16.86 38.37 4.05
C THR A 472 17.92 38.12 2.97
N ALA A 473 17.59 37.33 1.93
CA ALA A 473 18.47 37.04 0.80
C ALA A 473 18.02 37.69 -0.51
N ALA A 474 16.86 38.37 -0.53
CA ALA A 474 16.24 38.95 -1.72
C ALA A 474 16.81 40.35 -2.05
N HIS A 475 18.13 40.47 -2.09
CA HIS A 475 18.79 41.75 -2.28
C HIS A 475 18.59 42.32 -3.70
N THR A 476 18.63 43.64 -3.76
CA THR A 476 18.73 44.41 -5.01
C THR A 476 20.11 44.26 -5.65
N THR A 477 20.22 44.52 -6.96
CA THR A 477 21.53 44.78 -7.54
C THR A 477 21.96 46.22 -7.23
N ALA A 478 23.27 46.50 -7.23
CA ALA A 478 23.76 47.86 -6.98
C ALA A 478 23.22 48.84 -8.05
N GLY A 479 22.52 49.89 -7.62
CA GLY A 479 21.77 50.81 -8.47
C GLY A 479 20.51 50.23 -9.12
N GLY A 480 20.13 49.00 -8.76
CA GLY A 480 18.98 48.26 -9.24
C GLY A 480 17.68 48.56 -8.49
N THR A 481 16.59 48.02 -9.03
CA THR A 481 15.23 48.17 -8.48
C THR A 481 14.49 46.83 -8.47
N GLU A 482 15.23 45.71 -8.48
CA GLU A 482 14.64 44.38 -8.28
C GLU A 482 13.93 44.36 -6.94
N HIS A 483 12.73 43.81 -6.90
CA HIS A 483 11.94 43.77 -5.68
C HIS A 483 11.06 42.54 -5.66
N THR A 484 10.75 42.10 -4.45
CA THR A 484 9.63 41.17 -4.24
C THR A 484 8.35 41.97 -4.13
N THR A 485 7.30 41.58 -4.84
CA THR A 485 5.95 42.12 -4.62
C THR A 485 5.21 41.23 -3.64
N ILE A 486 4.77 41.78 -2.51
CA ILE A 486 3.84 41.12 -1.59
C ILE A 486 2.44 41.64 -1.90
N ALA A 487 1.50 40.74 -2.17
CA ALA A 487 0.19 41.07 -2.74
C ALA A 487 -0.85 41.47 -1.69
N ASP A 488 -0.75 40.95 -0.48
CA ASP A 488 -1.83 40.89 0.51
C ASP A 488 -1.37 41.18 1.95
N PHE A 489 -0.25 41.89 2.11
CA PHE A 489 0.28 42.23 3.44
C PHE A 489 -0.74 43.00 4.29
N SER A 490 -1.10 42.40 5.43
CA SER A 490 -2.21 42.81 6.29
C SER A 490 -1.88 42.70 7.79
N ALA A 491 -2.86 42.95 8.65
CA ALA A 491 -2.67 42.89 10.10
C ALA A 491 -2.48 41.43 10.57
N GLY A 492 -1.41 41.18 11.32
CA GLY A 492 -0.97 39.83 11.72
C GLY A 492 0.29 39.38 10.99
N ASP A 493 0.45 39.81 9.74
CA ASP A 493 1.58 39.46 8.88
C ASP A 493 2.89 40.13 9.32
N LYS A 494 4.00 39.51 8.92
CA LYS A 494 5.36 39.91 9.26
C LYS A 494 6.28 39.89 8.04
N ILE A 495 7.17 40.86 7.93
CA ILE A 495 8.27 40.84 6.97
C ILE A 495 9.61 40.87 7.72
N THR A 496 10.45 39.87 7.50
CA THR A 496 11.79 39.77 8.08
C THR A 496 12.85 40.22 7.06
N PHE A 497 13.43 41.40 7.27
CA PHE A 497 14.46 41.98 6.39
C PHE A 497 15.89 41.52 6.71
N ALA A 498 16.19 41.32 7.99
CA ALA A 498 17.51 40.92 8.48
C ALA A 498 17.39 40.29 9.87
N ALA A 499 18.50 39.75 10.37
CA ALA A 499 18.57 39.28 11.76
C ALA A 499 18.27 40.42 12.76
N ALA A 500 18.65 41.66 12.43
CA ALA A 500 18.32 42.84 13.23
C ALA A 500 17.97 44.04 12.34
N VAL A 501 16.95 44.79 12.75
CA VAL A 501 16.53 46.06 12.14
C VAL A 501 16.54 47.12 13.24
N ALA A 502 17.20 48.25 12.97
CA ALA A 502 17.38 49.35 13.90
C ALA A 502 16.14 50.24 14.05
N GLY A 503 15.26 50.27 13.05
CA GLY A 503 14.02 51.05 13.09
C GLY A 503 13.20 50.95 11.81
N TYR A 504 11.97 51.46 11.90
CA TYR A 504 11.09 51.73 10.76
C TYR A 504 10.78 53.24 10.71
N GLN A 505 10.76 53.82 9.51
CA GLN A 505 10.45 55.22 9.27
C GLN A 505 9.61 55.38 7.99
N HIS A 506 8.45 56.03 8.08
CA HIS A 506 7.73 56.49 6.89
C HIS A 506 8.43 57.75 6.34
N SER A 507 8.93 57.67 5.11
CA SER A 507 9.68 58.75 4.47
C SER A 507 8.78 59.92 4.10
N THR A 508 9.23 61.12 4.41
CA THR A 508 8.57 62.40 4.05
C THR A 508 9.17 63.04 2.79
N ALA A 509 10.02 62.31 2.05
CA ALA A 509 10.66 62.82 0.83
C ALA A 509 9.62 63.22 -0.23
N ASP A 510 9.82 64.35 -0.90
CA ASP A 510 8.99 64.74 -2.05
C ASP A 510 9.43 63.95 -3.29
N LEU A 511 8.62 62.96 -3.66
CA LEU A 511 8.88 62.07 -4.80
C LEU A 511 8.19 62.54 -6.10
N SER A 512 7.51 63.69 -6.09
CA SER A 512 6.74 64.18 -7.24
C SER A 512 7.59 64.47 -8.49
N SER A 513 8.87 64.77 -8.29
CA SER A 513 9.85 65.02 -9.36
C SER A 513 10.61 63.76 -9.80
N ALA A 514 10.42 62.62 -9.14
CA ALA A 514 11.14 61.39 -9.45
C ALA A 514 10.60 60.72 -10.72
N GLY A 515 11.35 60.81 -11.82
CA GLY A 515 10.97 60.19 -13.09
C GLY A 515 11.10 58.66 -13.14
N THR A 516 11.75 58.04 -12.15
CA THR A 516 11.94 56.58 -12.05
C THR A 516 11.88 56.11 -10.59
N LEU A 517 11.59 54.83 -10.36
CA LEU A 517 11.64 54.22 -9.02
C LEU A 517 13.03 54.35 -8.39
N LYS A 518 14.09 54.20 -9.19
CA LYS A 518 15.47 54.43 -8.74
C LYS A 518 15.65 55.85 -8.21
N ALA A 519 15.21 56.86 -8.97
CA ALA A 519 15.32 58.26 -8.54
C ALA A 519 14.50 58.55 -7.27
N ALA A 520 13.38 57.83 -7.07
CA ALA A 520 12.61 57.93 -5.84
C ALA A 520 13.37 57.36 -4.64
N ILE A 521 14.01 56.20 -4.79
CA ILE A 521 14.86 55.61 -3.74
C ILE A 521 16.05 56.51 -3.41
N ASP A 522 16.75 57.03 -4.43
CA ASP A 522 17.86 57.97 -4.23
C ASP A 522 17.41 59.23 -3.44
N ALA A 523 16.18 59.72 -3.67
CA ALA A 523 15.59 60.83 -2.92
C ALA A 523 15.19 60.47 -1.48
N VAL A 524 14.69 59.25 -1.24
CA VAL A 524 14.42 58.73 0.12
C VAL A 524 15.73 58.66 0.90
N LEU A 525 16.79 58.09 0.31
CA LEU A 525 18.11 57.94 0.91
C LEU A 525 18.79 59.28 1.23
N THR A 526 18.67 60.27 0.33
CA THR A 526 19.21 61.62 0.56
C THR A 526 18.65 62.27 1.83
N ASN A 527 17.40 61.96 2.17
CA ASN A 527 16.73 62.44 3.38
C ASN A 527 16.86 61.48 4.56
N ASN A 528 17.18 60.21 4.31
CA ASN A 528 17.15 59.14 5.30
C ASN A 528 18.25 58.10 5.04
N ASP A 529 19.35 58.17 5.79
CA ASP A 529 20.55 57.32 5.59
C ASP A 529 21.05 56.76 6.93
N THR A 530 20.16 56.07 7.64
CA THR A 530 20.49 55.36 8.87
C THR A 530 20.63 53.87 8.54
N ALA A 531 21.81 53.31 8.82
CA ALA A 531 22.06 51.89 8.63
C ALA A 531 21.04 51.01 9.38
N GLN A 532 20.76 49.84 8.80
CA GLN A 532 19.84 48.83 9.30
C GLN A 532 18.40 49.34 9.52
N THR A 533 17.96 50.37 8.79
CA THR A 533 16.61 50.96 8.95
C THR A 533 15.74 50.63 7.74
N VAL A 534 14.45 50.35 7.98
CA VAL A 534 13.44 50.17 6.92
C VAL A 534 12.70 51.48 6.68
N TYR A 535 12.63 51.91 5.42
CA TYR A 535 11.94 53.12 4.99
C TYR A 535 10.70 52.79 4.16
N GLY A 536 9.53 53.23 4.61
CA GLY A 536 8.29 53.19 3.84
C GLY A 536 8.14 54.42 2.95
N PHE A 537 7.71 54.27 1.70
CA PHE A 537 7.36 55.39 0.82
C PHE A 537 6.37 55.00 -0.28
N THR A 538 5.66 55.97 -0.84
CA THR A 538 4.71 55.77 -1.95
C THR A 538 5.26 56.35 -3.25
N TYR A 539 5.34 55.53 -4.31
CA TYR A 539 5.78 55.97 -5.65
C TYR A 539 4.89 55.36 -6.74
N GLY A 540 4.45 56.17 -7.69
CA GLY A 540 3.62 55.71 -8.81
C GLY A 540 2.29 55.06 -8.37
N GLY A 541 1.76 55.44 -7.21
CA GLY A 541 0.54 54.87 -6.63
C GLY A 541 0.71 53.53 -5.91
N ALA A 542 1.94 53.04 -5.73
CA ALA A 542 2.25 51.84 -4.96
C ALA A 542 3.14 52.15 -3.76
N ASN A 543 3.03 51.32 -2.73
CA ASN A 543 3.83 51.43 -1.51
C ASN A 543 5.06 50.54 -1.59
N TYR A 544 6.17 51.02 -1.06
CA TYR A 544 7.45 50.32 -1.02
C TYR A 544 8.05 50.38 0.37
N LEU A 545 8.72 49.29 0.75
CA LEU A 545 9.59 49.19 1.90
C LEU A 545 11.02 48.98 1.41
N TYR A 546 11.92 49.83 1.86
CA TYR A 546 13.34 49.78 1.50
C TYR A 546 14.19 49.60 2.75
N TYR A 547 14.91 48.49 2.84
CA TYR A 547 15.86 48.24 3.92
C TYR A 547 17.25 48.75 3.52
N ASN A 548 17.70 49.80 4.21
CA ASN A 548 19.04 50.33 4.08
C ASN A 548 20.01 49.54 4.97
N SER A 549 20.86 48.72 4.37
CA SER A 549 21.76 47.82 5.10
C SER A 549 23.01 48.54 5.64
N THR A 550 23.47 49.59 4.97
CA THR A 550 24.68 50.37 5.30
C THR A 550 24.36 51.85 5.50
N ASN A 551 25.34 52.67 5.91
CA ASN A 551 25.19 54.12 5.98
C ASN A 551 26.13 54.81 4.99
N GLY A 552 25.83 56.06 4.64
CA GLY A 552 26.59 56.87 3.69
C GLY A 552 26.18 56.65 2.24
N GLU A 553 25.04 55.99 1.99
CA GLU A 553 24.61 55.60 0.66
C GLU A 553 23.64 56.62 0.07
N THR A 554 23.87 57.00 -1.19
CA THR A 554 22.94 57.86 -1.96
C THR A 554 22.21 57.09 -3.06
N THR A 555 22.41 55.77 -3.12
CA THR A 555 21.78 54.85 -4.06
C THR A 555 21.78 53.43 -3.49
N THR A 556 21.06 52.50 -4.14
CA THR A 556 20.97 51.11 -3.67
C THR A 556 22.31 50.37 -3.77
N VAL A 557 22.67 49.64 -2.72
CA VAL A 557 23.81 48.71 -2.72
C VAL A 557 23.36 47.26 -2.76
N ALA A 558 24.28 46.35 -3.11
CA ALA A 558 23.97 44.94 -3.35
C ALA A 558 23.50 44.16 -2.10
N THR A 559 23.50 44.78 -0.92
CA THR A 559 23.01 44.22 0.35
C THR A 559 21.67 44.82 0.78
N ASP A 560 21.18 45.83 0.07
CA ASP A 560 19.88 46.44 0.35
C ASP A 560 18.74 45.59 -0.23
N THR A 561 17.57 45.67 0.40
CA THR A 561 16.39 44.91 0.01
C THR A 561 15.23 45.86 -0.26
N LEU A 562 14.54 45.66 -1.39
CA LEU A 562 13.36 46.41 -1.78
C LEU A 562 12.16 45.47 -1.86
N VAL A 563 11.07 45.86 -1.19
CA VAL A 563 9.79 45.15 -1.23
C VAL A 563 8.72 46.12 -1.70
N LYS A 564 7.89 45.68 -2.65
CA LYS A 564 6.68 46.39 -3.06
C LYS A 564 5.49 45.77 -2.34
N LEU A 565 4.66 46.61 -1.74
CA LEU A 565 3.39 46.22 -1.15
C LEU A 565 2.27 46.57 -2.12
N SER A 566 1.46 45.57 -2.49
CA SER A 566 0.24 45.79 -3.25
C SER A 566 -0.92 46.18 -2.32
N GLY A 567 -1.93 46.85 -2.87
CA GLY A 567 -3.08 47.32 -2.11
C GLY A 567 -2.84 48.61 -1.34
N ASN A 568 -3.85 49.02 -0.58
CA ASN A 568 -3.85 50.25 0.21
C ASN A 568 -3.34 49.97 1.63
N VAL A 569 -2.03 49.70 1.76
CA VAL A 569 -1.38 49.61 3.07
C VAL A 569 -1.18 51.02 3.63
N ASP A 570 -1.60 51.26 4.87
CA ASP A 570 -1.27 52.50 5.57
C ASP A 570 0.17 52.41 6.09
N LEU A 571 1.09 53.19 5.52
CA LEU A 571 2.49 53.17 5.93
C LEU A 571 2.70 53.73 7.33
N ASP A 572 1.76 54.52 7.87
CA ASP A 572 1.82 55.03 9.24
C ASP A 572 1.41 53.99 10.28
N SER A 573 0.71 52.92 9.88
CA SER A 573 0.34 51.80 10.78
C SER A 573 1.42 50.71 10.86
N ILE A 574 2.47 50.80 10.04
CA ILE A 574 3.59 49.88 10.09
C ILE A 574 4.47 50.19 11.30
N SER A 575 4.92 49.15 11.99
CA SER A 575 5.81 49.24 13.14
C SER A 575 6.87 48.14 13.13
N LEU A 576 7.97 48.40 13.83
CA LEU A 576 8.98 47.40 14.14
C LEU A 576 8.49 46.59 15.35
N ASN A 577 8.43 45.27 15.22
CA ASN A 577 8.14 44.41 16.36
C ASN A 577 9.39 44.32 17.25
N THR A 578 9.41 45.08 18.34
CA THR A 578 10.53 45.09 19.30
C THR A 578 10.51 43.91 20.28
N GLY A 579 9.53 43.00 20.17
CA GLY A 579 9.36 41.85 21.06
C GLY A 579 10.07 40.57 20.60
N THR A 580 10.56 40.54 19.37
CA THR A 580 11.26 39.40 18.77
C THR A 580 12.75 39.71 18.60
N ALA A 581 13.61 38.69 18.68
CA ALA A 581 15.05 38.85 18.40
C ALA A 581 15.35 39.13 16.91
N THR A 582 14.33 38.96 16.05
CA THR A 582 14.31 39.23 14.61
C THR A 582 13.69 40.61 14.36
N GLY A 583 14.32 41.42 13.50
CA GLY A 583 13.87 42.77 13.16
C GLY A 583 12.64 42.80 12.25
N ASP A 584 11.53 42.22 12.72
CA ASP A 584 10.32 42.00 11.93
C ASP A 584 9.47 43.27 11.82
N ILE A 585 8.98 43.54 10.61
CA ILE A 585 8.05 44.63 10.31
C ILE A 585 6.62 44.09 10.29
N THR A 586 5.71 44.74 11.02
CA THR A 586 4.30 44.33 11.17
C THR A 586 3.36 45.52 11.01
N ILE A 587 2.08 45.25 10.71
CA ILE A 587 1.00 46.25 10.77
C ILE A 587 0.35 46.22 12.17
N ALA A 588 0.10 47.39 12.73
CA ALA A 588 -0.51 47.58 14.06
C ALA A 588 -2.02 47.32 14.12
#